data_AF-A0A1H3Z558-F1
#
_entry.id   AF-A0A1H3Z558-F1
#
_cell.length_a   1.000
_cell.length_b   1.000
_cell.length_c   1.000
_cell.angle_alpha   90.00
_cell.angle_beta   90.00
_cell.angle_gamma   90.00
#
_symmetry.space_group_name_H-M   'P 1'
#
loop_
_entity.id
_entity.type
_entity.pdbx_description
1 polymer ?
#
loop_
_entity_poly.entity_id
_entity_poly.type
_entity_poly.pdbx_seq_one_letter_code
_entity_poly.pdbx_strand_id
1 'polypeptide(L)'
;MTENEISNIVIGLAIDVHRGLGPGLLENAYKECLYFKINQAGLFVEKEKAMPLIFEDVYLDCGYRVDLLVEKKLIIELKSVDSLTDIHLAQTLTYLKLGKHKLGLLINFNEILLKNGIRRVVNNL
;
A
#
# COMPACT_ATOMS: atom_id res chain seq x y z
N MET A 1 -15.95 -9.17 0.73
CA MET A 1 -14.59 -9.65 0.45
C MET A 1 -13.73 -9.57 1.70
N THR A 2 -12.88 -10.57 1.91
CA THR A 2 -11.84 -10.62 2.95
C THR A 2 -10.59 -9.86 2.51
N GLU A 3 -9.75 -9.48 3.45
CA GLU A 3 -8.47 -8.83 3.22
C GLU A 3 -7.59 -9.64 2.26
N ASN A 4 -7.61 -10.98 2.37
CA ASN A 4 -6.85 -11.87 1.51
C ASN A 4 -7.34 -11.84 0.06
N GLU A 5 -8.66 -11.89 -0.15
CA GLU A 5 -9.27 -11.79 -1.49
C GLU A 5 -8.92 -10.44 -2.14
N ILE A 6 -9.06 -9.35 -1.39
CA ILE A 6 -8.71 -8.00 -1.88
C ILE A 6 -7.22 -7.94 -2.24
N SER A 7 -6.34 -8.48 -1.38
CA SER A 7 -4.90 -8.45 -1.62
C SER A 7 -4.49 -9.22 -2.88
N ASN A 8 -5.13 -10.36 -3.16
CA ASN A 8 -4.85 -11.13 -4.37
C ASN A 8 -5.21 -10.36 -5.64
N ILE A 9 -6.37 -9.68 -5.63
CA ILE A 9 -6.80 -8.85 -6.76
C ILE A 9 -5.83 -7.69 -6.96
N VAL A 10 -5.52 -6.95 -5.90
CA VAL A 10 -4.59 -5.82 -5.94
C VAL A 10 -3.21 -6.23 -6.43
N ILE A 11 -2.67 -7.37 -5.99
CA ILE A 11 -1.38 -7.90 -6.47
C ILE A 11 -1.44 -8.14 -7.98
N GLY A 12 -2.52 -8.75 -8.49
CA GLY A 12 -2.71 -8.94 -9.93
C GLY A 12 -2.69 -7.61 -10.69
N LEU A 13 -3.42 -6.61 -10.20
CA LEU A 13 -3.47 -5.27 -10.81
C LEU A 13 -2.10 -4.57 -10.77
N ALA A 14 -1.36 -4.70 -9.66
CA ALA A 14 -0.02 -4.13 -9.54
C ALA A 14 0.95 -4.78 -10.53
N ILE A 15 0.88 -6.11 -10.71
CA ILE A 15 1.67 -6.83 -11.71
C ILE A 15 1.33 -6.34 -13.13
N ASP A 16 0.05 -6.10 -13.43
CA ASP A 16 -0.36 -5.58 -14.73
C ASP A 16 0.18 -4.16 -14.98
N VAL A 17 0.18 -3.29 -13.95
CA VAL A 17 0.82 -1.96 -14.02
C VAL A 17 2.31 -2.09 -14.31
N HIS A 18 3.02 -2.94 -13.55
CA HIS A 18 4.46 -3.13 -13.71
C HIS A 18 4.83 -3.73 -15.06
N ARG A 19 4.04 -4.68 -15.59
CA ARG A 19 4.22 -5.21 -16.95
C ARG A 19 4.08 -4.15 -18.04
N GLY A 20 3.16 -3.21 -17.87
CA GLY A 20 2.92 -2.14 -18.85
C GLY A 20 3.96 -1.03 -18.82
N LEU A 21 4.53 -0.72 -17.65
CA LEU A 21 5.41 0.43 -17.45
C LEU A 21 6.88 0.07 -17.28
N GLY A 22 7.18 -1.15 -16.82
CA GLY A 22 8.50 -1.54 -16.35
C GLY A 22 8.91 -0.81 -15.05
N PRO A 23 10.10 -1.11 -14.51
CA PRO A 23 10.71 -0.38 -13.41
C PRO A 23 11.32 0.97 -13.87
N GLY A 24 11.66 1.84 -12.92
CA GLY A 24 12.42 3.07 -13.17
C GLY A 24 11.61 4.37 -13.17
N LEU A 25 10.29 4.30 -12.92
CA LEU A 25 9.47 5.50 -12.72
C LEU A 25 9.48 5.95 -11.25
N LEU A 26 9.03 7.18 -11.03
CA LEU A 26 8.78 7.71 -9.70
C LEU A 26 7.63 6.96 -9.01
N GLU A 27 7.71 6.83 -7.70
CA GLU A 27 6.70 6.18 -6.84
C GLU A 27 5.28 6.72 -7.10
N ASN A 28 5.14 8.04 -7.31
CA ASN A 28 3.85 8.66 -7.57
C ASN A 28 3.19 8.17 -8.88
N ALA A 29 3.96 7.86 -9.93
CA ALA A 29 3.44 7.38 -11.18
C ALA A 29 2.80 5.99 -11.00
N TYR A 30 3.48 5.08 -10.29
CA TYR A 30 2.91 3.78 -9.97
C TYR A 30 1.68 3.89 -9.07
N LYS A 31 1.65 4.84 -8.13
CA LYS A 31 0.50 5.10 -7.27
C LYS A 31 -0.73 5.51 -8.07
N GLU A 32 -0.59 6.46 -8.99
CA GLU A 32 -1.69 6.90 -9.85
C GLU A 32 -2.19 5.77 -10.75
N CYS A 33 -1.29 5.00 -11.36
CA CYS A 33 -1.67 3.88 -12.23
C CYS A 33 -2.37 2.76 -11.45
N LEU A 34 -1.87 2.40 -10.26
CA LEU A 34 -2.49 1.38 -9.43
C LEU A 34 -3.84 1.84 -8.90
N TYR A 35 -3.97 3.09 -8.44
CA TYR A 35 -5.25 3.70 -8.07
C TYR A 35 -6.27 3.61 -9.20
N PHE A 36 -5.87 3.96 -10.42
CA PHE A 36 -6.73 3.87 -11.61
C PHE A 36 -7.18 2.42 -11.86
N LYS A 37 -6.26 1.45 -11.82
CA LYS A 37 -6.57 0.02 -12.06
C LYS A 37 -7.48 -0.57 -10.99
N ILE A 38 -7.33 -0.18 -9.73
CA ILE A 38 -8.20 -0.62 -8.62
C ILE A 38 -9.62 -0.07 -8.81
N ASN A 39 -9.77 1.23 -9.13
CA ASN A 39 -11.08 1.80 -9.45
C ASN A 39 -11.72 1.14 -10.67
N GLN A 40 -10.94 0.88 -11.73
CA GLN A 40 -11.43 0.20 -12.94
C GLN A 40 -11.92 -1.23 -12.63
N ALA A 41 -11.32 -1.90 -11.65
CA ALA A 41 -11.76 -3.21 -11.17
C ALA A 41 -13.02 -3.15 -10.27
N GLY A 42 -13.59 -1.97 -10.07
CA GLY A 42 -14.82 -1.76 -9.28
C GLY A 42 -14.63 -1.78 -7.78
N LEU A 43 -13.38 -1.72 -7.28
CA LEU A 43 -13.08 -1.66 -5.86
C LEU A 43 -13.05 -0.21 -5.37
N PHE A 44 -13.59 0.02 -4.17
CA PHE A 44 -13.45 1.29 -3.47
C PHE A 44 -11.99 1.50 -3.08
N VAL A 45 -11.42 2.65 -3.42
CA VAL A 45 -10.06 3.03 -3.00
C VAL A 45 -9.98 4.51 -2.68
N GLU A 46 -9.39 4.81 -1.52
CA GLU A 46 -8.99 6.16 -1.14
C GLU A 46 -7.49 6.31 -1.39
N LYS A 47 -7.09 7.41 -2.01
CA LYS A 47 -5.68 7.76 -2.23
C LYS A 47 -5.25 8.77 -1.18
N GLU A 48 -4.03 8.62 -0.68
CA GLU A 48 -3.42 9.60 0.23
C GLU A 48 -4.26 9.88 1.47
N LYS A 49 -4.79 8.80 2.07
CA LYS A 49 -5.66 8.90 3.24
C LYS A 49 -4.86 9.34 4.46
N ALA A 50 -5.14 10.54 4.95
CA ALA A 50 -4.60 11.03 6.21
C ALA A 50 -5.12 10.18 7.37
N MET A 51 -4.21 9.88 8.31
CA MET A 51 -4.49 9.07 9.47
C MET A 51 -4.04 9.81 10.74
N PRO A 52 -4.88 9.84 11.78
CA PRO A 52 -4.54 10.53 13.00
C PRO A 52 -3.47 9.77 13.78
N LEU A 53 -2.60 10.52 14.44
CA LEU A 53 -1.67 9.99 15.44
C LEU A 53 -2.05 10.58 16.80
N ILE A 54 -2.21 9.71 17.78
CA ILE A 54 -2.44 10.10 19.17
C ILE A 54 -1.18 9.72 19.94
N PHE A 55 -0.52 10.71 20.53
CA PHE A 55 0.60 10.50 21.43
C PHE A 55 0.25 11.15 22.76
N GLU A 56 -0.08 10.32 23.76
CA GLU A 56 -0.56 10.78 25.07
C GLU A 56 -1.80 11.69 24.92
N ASP A 57 -1.68 12.96 25.28
CA ASP A 57 -2.70 14.01 25.17
C ASP A 57 -2.60 14.82 23.86
N VAL A 58 -1.58 14.58 23.04
CA VAL A 58 -1.37 15.25 21.76
C VAL A 58 -2.12 14.51 20.64
N TYR A 59 -3.10 15.18 20.05
CA TYR A 59 -3.80 14.74 18.86
C TYR A 59 -3.23 15.40 17.60
N LEU A 60 -2.69 14.61 16.70
CA LEU A 60 -2.23 15.04 15.38
C LEU A 60 -3.21 14.55 14.33
N ASP A 61 -4.03 15.46 13.79
CA ASP A 61 -5.05 15.18 12.76
C ASP A 61 -4.47 14.43 11.55
N CYS A 62 -3.22 14.74 11.18
CA CYS A 62 -2.49 14.09 10.10
C CYS A 62 -1.08 13.70 10.57
N GLY A 63 -1.01 12.66 11.40
CA GLY A 63 0.28 12.10 11.83
C GLY A 63 1.00 11.34 10.72
N TYR A 64 0.24 10.77 9.78
CA TYR A 64 0.77 10.09 8.60
C TYR A 64 -0.30 9.98 7.50
N ARG A 65 0.11 9.51 6.33
CA ARG A 65 -0.73 9.38 5.15
C ARG A 65 -0.43 8.07 4.46
N VAL A 66 -1.42 7.19 4.35
CA VAL A 66 -1.26 5.95 3.60
C VAL A 66 -1.44 6.21 2.11
N ASP A 67 -0.65 5.53 1.27
CA ASP A 67 -0.70 5.76 -0.18
C ASP A 67 -2.06 5.40 -0.76
N LEU A 68 -2.54 4.18 -0.48
CA LEU A 68 -3.87 3.72 -0.89
C LEU A 68 -4.53 2.91 0.24
N LEU A 69 -5.83 3.12 0.44
CA LEU A 69 -6.69 2.32 1.30
C LEU A 69 -7.81 1.70 0.47
N VAL A 70 -7.78 0.38 0.28
CA VAL A 70 -8.73 -0.36 -0.56
C VAL A 70 -9.79 -1.03 0.31
N GLU A 71 -11.06 -0.87 -0.08
CA GLU A 71 -12.24 -1.45 0.59
C GLU A 71 -12.29 -1.17 2.10
N LYS A 72 -11.64 -0.08 2.55
CA LYS A 72 -11.46 0.29 3.97
C LYS A 72 -10.78 -0.81 4.81
N LYS A 73 -10.06 -1.74 4.17
CA LYS A 73 -9.52 -2.97 4.79
C LYS A 73 -8.05 -3.21 4.52
N LEU A 74 -7.59 -2.92 3.30
CA LEU A 74 -6.23 -3.19 2.85
C LEU A 74 -5.46 -1.89 2.67
N ILE A 75 -4.38 -1.72 3.42
CA ILE A 75 -3.42 -0.63 3.17
C ILE A 75 -2.45 -1.05 2.07
N ILE A 76 -2.08 -0.13 1.18
CA ILE A 76 -1.01 -0.30 0.22
C ILE A 76 -0.03 0.85 0.41
N GLU A 77 1.24 0.52 0.58
CA GLU A 77 2.37 1.45 0.60
C GLU A 77 3.24 1.16 -0.62
N LEU A 78 3.51 2.17 -1.43
CA LEU A 78 4.32 2.03 -2.64
C LEU A 78 5.74 2.49 -2.39
N LYS A 79 6.68 1.86 -3.08
CA LYS A 79 8.09 2.26 -3.16
C LYS A 79 8.58 2.17 -4.59
N SER A 80 9.56 3.01 -4.92
CA SER A 80 10.40 2.86 -6.12
C SER A 80 11.84 3.14 -5.71
N VAL A 81 12.45 2.16 -5.05
CA VAL A 81 13.78 2.27 -4.40
C VAL A 81 14.59 1.02 -4.69
N ASP A 82 15.91 1.08 -4.52
CA ASP A 82 16.79 -0.07 -4.84
C ASP A 82 16.47 -1.33 -4.02
N SER A 83 16.02 -1.17 -2.77
CA SER A 83 15.60 -2.30 -1.93
C SER A 83 14.65 -1.88 -0.83
N LEU A 84 13.77 -2.81 -0.43
CA LEU A 84 12.97 -2.64 0.78
C LEU A 84 13.84 -2.91 2.02
N THR A 85 13.74 -2.02 3.00
CA THR A 85 14.42 -2.12 4.28
C THR A 85 13.43 -2.45 5.40
N ASP A 86 13.93 -2.91 6.54
CA ASP A 86 13.10 -3.22 7.71
C ASP A 86 12.32 -2.00 8.24
N ILE A 87 12.84 -0.78 8.02
CA ILE A 87 12.12 0.43 8.41
C ILE A 87 10.85 0.64 7.58
N HIS A 88 10.85 0.29 6.29
CA HIS A 88 9.63 0.35 5.46
C HIS A 88 8.56 -0.64 5.96
N LEU A 89 8.98 -1.84 6.37
CA LEU A 89 8.09 -2.83 6.98
C LEU A 89 7.52 -2.33 8.32
N ALA A 90 8.37 -1.79 9.19
CA ALA A 90 7.99 -1.26 10.49
C ALA A 90 7.02 -0.07 10.38
N GLN A 91 7.23 0.81 9.40
CA GLN A 91 6.33 1.92 9.07
C GLN A 91 4.95 1.39 8.65
N THR A 92 4.91 0.44 7.71
CA THR A 92 3.65 -0.17 7.27
C THR A 92 2.91 -0.83 8.43
N LEU A 93 3.62 -1.56 9.31
CA LEU A 93 3.02 -2.19 10.48
C LEU A 93 2.46 -1.16 11.48
N THR A 94 3.15 -0.03 11.65
CA THR A 94 2.67 1.09 12.47
C THR A 94 1.35 1.62 11.93
N TYR A 95 1.24 1.80 10.62
CA TYR A 95 0.02 2.28 9.97
C TYR A 95 -1.16 1.32 10.13
N LEU A 96 -0.90 0.01 10.05
CA LEU A 96 -1.90 -1.02 10.34
C LEU A 96 -2.42 -0.92 11.78
N LYS A 97 -1.52 -0.77 12.76
CA LYS A 97 -1.89 -0.69 14.19
C LYS A 97 -2.72 0.56 14.47
N LEU A 98 -2.26 1.72 14.03
CA LEU A 98 -2.92 3.01 14.25
C LEU A 98 -4.29 3.08 13.53
N GLY A 99 -4.36 2.56 12.30
CA GLY A 99 -5.60 2.49 11.53
C GLY A 99 -6.53 1.32 11.88
N LYS A 100 -6.13 0.44 12.81
CA LYS A 100 -6.83 -0.82 13.14
C LYS A 100 -7.12 -1.69 11.90
N HIS A 101 -6.23 -1.66 10.93
CA HIS A 101 -6.27 -2.52 9.74
C HIS A 101 -5.46 -3.79 9.99
N LYS A 102 -5.87 -4.88 9.36
CA LYS A 102 -5.29 -6.21 9.58
C LYS A 102 -4.20 -6.59 8.58
N LEU A 103 -4.24 -5.98 7.39
CA LEU A 103 -3.38 -6.36 6.27
C LEU A 103 -2.90 -5.13 5.50
N GLY A 104 -1.61 -5.15 5.18
CA GLY A 104 -0.96 -4.19 4.30
C GLY A 104 -0.13 -4.87 3.21
N LEU A 105 0.01 -4.21 2.07
CA LEU A 105 0.98 -4.55 1.03
C LEU A 105 2.01 -3.43 0.92
N LEU A 106 3.28 -3.77 1.11
CA LEU A 106 4.40 -2.91 0.78
C LEU A 106 4.94 -3.38 -0.58
N ILE A 107 4.87 -2.51 -1.59
CA ILE A 107 5.16 -2.87 -2.98
C ILE A 107 6.29 -1.99 -3.51
N ASN A 108 7.45 -2.58 -3.76
CA ASN A 108 8.54 -1.94 -4.49
C ASN A 108 8.41 -2.20 -5.99
N PHE A 109 8.17 -1.14 -6.76
CA PHE A 109 8.07 -1.20 -8.22
C PHE A 109 9.43 -1.17 -8.92
N ASN A 110 10.51 -0.83 -8.22
CA ASN A 110 11.87 -0.84 -8.76
C ASN A 110 12.50 -2.25 -8.69
N GLU A 111 11.81 -3.22 -9.27
CA GLU A 111 12.22 -4.62 -9.34
C GLU A 111 12.10 -5.12 -10.79
N ILE A 112 12.96 -6.05 -11.19
CA ILE A 112 12.85 -6.70 -12.51
C ILE A 112 11.55 -7.50 -12.61
N LEU A 113 11.17 -8.18 -11.53
CA LEU A 113 9.90 -8.89 -11.41
C LEU A 113 9.18 -8.37 -10.17
N LEU A 114 8.01 -7.73 -10.35
CA LEU A 114 7.29 -7.09 -9.24
C LEU A 114 7.04 -8.02 -8.05
N LYS A 115 6.80 -9.33 -8.30
CA LYS A 115 6.57 -10.32 -7.23
C LYS A 115 7.69 -10.34 -6.17
N ASN A 116 8.93 -9.99 -6.54
CA ASN A 116 10.07 -9.96 -5.63
C ASN A 116 10.02 -8.75 -4.69
N GLY A 117 9.43 -7.64 -5.15
CA GLY A 117 9.24 -6.39 -4.41
C GLY A 117 7.97 -6.33 -3.58
N ILE A 118 7.15 -7.38 -3.56
CA ILE A 118 5.94 -7.43 -2.75
C ILE A 118 6.26 -8.03 -1.38
N ARG A 119 5.92 -7.28 -0.34
CA ARG A 119 5.94 -7.74 1.06
C ARG A 119 4.56 -7.58 1.65
N ARG A 120 4.09 -8.64 2.28
CA ARG A 120 2.80 -8.68 2.95
C ARG A 120 3.01 -8.45 4.44
N VAL A 121 2.34 -7.44 4.99
CA VAL A 121 2.49 -7.03 6.39
C VAL A 121 1.18 -7.31 7.12
N VAL A 122 1.25 -8.08 8.21
CA VAL A 122 0.07 -8.60 8.91
C VAL A 122 0.00 -8.06 10.34
N ASN A 123 -1.20 -7.67 10.76
CA ASN A 123 -1.51 -7.19 12.11
C ASN A 123 -2.76 -7.92 12.63
N ASN A 124 -2.55 -9.07 13.29
CA ASN A 124 -3.62 -9.89 13.87
C ASN A 124 -4.76 -10.23 12.87
N LEU A 125 -4.38 -10.67 11.66
CA LEU A 125 -5.32 -11.04 10.60
C LEU A 125 -6.08 -12.32 10.92
#